data_AF-A0A7W0MVL2-F1
#
_entry.id   AF-A0A7W0MVL2-F1
#
_cell.length_a   1.000
_cell.length_b   1.000
_cell.length_c   1.000
_cell.angle_alpha   90.00
_cell.angle_beta   90.00
_cell.angle_gamma   90.00
#
_symmetry.space_group_name_H-M   'P 1'
#
loop_
_entity.id
_entity.type
_entity.pdbx_description
1 polymer ?
#
loop_
_entity_poly.entity_id
_entity_poly.type
_entity_poly.pdbx_seq_one_letter_code
_entity_poly.pdbx_strand_id
1 'polypeptide(L)'
;MIAPAVALALLWALATTVGPFSDTTVNDLFVYRTYADLLRDGALPYLDFGFEYPPLAAVPIGLAALPGGGEDAYAASFAVLMLGCALAGQQLAARLAGGGREGETVAWLLALAPVLIGASVRTHFDALPVALALGALLAFARDRPTAGFALLGA
;
A
#
# COMPACT_ATOMS: atom_id res chain seq x y z
N MET A 1 -2.61 8.27 -18.39
CA MET A 1 -2.68 7.57 -17.08
C MET A 1 -2.64 6.05 -17.16
N ILE A 2 -3.23 5.39 -18.17
CA ILE A 2 -3.24 3.91 -18.23
C ILE A 2 -1.83 3.32 -18.41
N ALA A 3 -1.05 3.83 -19.37
CA ALA A 3 0.30 3.34 -19.65
C ALA A 3 1.23 3.33 -18.41
N PRO A 4 1.42 4.42 -17.65
CA PRO A 4 2.27 4.38 -16.46
C PRO A 4 1.72 3.49 -15.35
N ALA A 5 0.39 3.34 -15.21
CA ALA A 5 -0.21 2.43 -14.24
C ALA A 5 0.06 0.96 -14.59
N VAL A 6 -0.04 0.61 -15.88
CA VAL A 6 0.35 -0.71 -16.39
C VAL A 6 1.85 -0.93 -16.17
N ALA A 7 2.67 0.08 -16.44
CA ALA A 7 4.12 -0.01 -16.20
C ALA A 7 4.45 -0.25 -14.72
N LEU A 8 3.79 0.46 -13.79
CA LEU A 8 3.94 0.21 -12.36
C LEU A 8 3.58 -1.24 -12.01
N ALA A 9 2.44 -1.75 -12.49
CA ALA A 9 2.02 -3.12 -12.19
C ALA A 9 2.98 -4.18 -12.77
N LEU A 10 3.51 -3.95 -13.98
CA LEU A 10 4.48 -4.84 -14.60
C LEU A 10 5.84 -4.81 -13.88
N LEU A 11 6.34 -3.61 -13.55
CA LEU A 11 7.58 -3.45 -12.80
C LEU A 11 7.45 -4.00 -11.38
N TRP A 12 6.30 -3.82 -10.74
CA TRP A 12 5.98 -4.46 -9.47
C TRP A 12 6.10 -5.97 -9.58
N ALA A 13 5.38 -6.58 -10.53
CA ALA A 13 5.38 -8.02 -10.70
C ALA A 13 6.79 -8.55 -11.01
N LEU A 14 7.52 -7.91 -11.91
CA LEU A 14 8.83 -8.40 -12.36
C LEU A 14 9.94 -8.15 -11.32
N ALA A 15 10.08 -6.91 -10.85
CA ALA A 15 11.20 -6.51 -9.99
C ALA A 15 11.11 -7.14 -8.59
N THR A 16 9.91 -7.36 -8.08
CA THR A 16 9.73 -7.84 -6.70
C THR A 16 9.62 -9.36 -6.57
N THR A 17 9.64 -10.09 -7.70
CA THR A 17 9.56 -11.55 -7.72
C THR A 17 10.79 -12.23 -8.31
N VAL A 18 11.57 -11.54 -9.15
CA VAL A 18 12.77 -12.10 -9.79
C VAL A 18 13.99 -11.22 -9.54
N GLY A 19 15.14 -11.85 -9.29
CA GLY A 19 16.43 -11.18 -9.20
C GLY A 19 16.73 -10.57 -7.84
N PRO A 20 17.73 -9.68 -7.72
CA PRO A 20 18.21 -9.19 -6.43
C PRO A 20 17.20 -8.31 -5.69
N PHE A 21 16.24 -7.71 -6.40
CA PHE A 21 15.22 -6.83 -5.82
C PHE A 21 14.01 -7.58 -5.26
N SER A 22 13.95 -8.91 -5.41
CA SER A 22 12.88 -9.74 -4.86
C SER A 22 13.15 -10.27 -3.45
N ASP A 23 14.29 -9.87 -2.85
CA ASP A 23 14.66 -10.30 -1.50
C ASP A 23 13.63 -9.86 -0.47
N THR A 24 13.13 -10.83 0.29
CA THR A 24 12.13 -10.64 1.34
C THR A 24 12.69 -10.96 2.72
N THR A 25 14.01 -11.12 2.88
CA THR A 25 14.64 -11.41 4.19
C THR A 25 14.26 -10.41 5.28
N VAL A 26 14.10 -9.13 4.92
CA VAL A 26 13.59 -8.08 5.80
C VAL A 26 12.13 -7.79 5.43
N ASN A 27 11.21 -8.29 6.24
CA ASN A 27 9.78 -8.10 6.04
C ASN A 27 8.98 -8.18 7.35
N ASP A 28 7.75 -7.68 7.33
CA ASP A 28 6.82 -7.70 8.46
C ASP A 28 5.67 -8.72 8.28
N LEU A 29 5.69 -9.54 7.21
CA LEU A 29 4.56 -10.40 6.85
C LEU A 29 4.21 -11.41 7.94
N PHE A 30 5.21 -11.92 8.66
CA PHE A 30 5.00 -12.78 9.81
C PHE A 30 4.19 -12.08 10.92
N VAL A 31 4.56 -10.83 11.25
CA VAL A 31 3.88 -10.02 12.26
C VAL A 31 2.45 -9.71 11.80
N TYR A 32 2.28 -9.25 10.56
CA TYR A 32 0.97 -8.93 10.02
C TYR A 32 0.07 -10.17 9.99
N ARG A 33 0.57 -11.32 9.55
CA ARG A 33 -0.21 -12.56 9.54
C ARG A 33 -0.64 -12.98 10.95
N THR A 34 0.26 -12.88 11.92
CA THR A 34 -0.05 -13.17 13.33
C THR A 34 -1.20 -12.29 13.83
N TYR A 35 -1.16 -10.99 13.54
CA TYR A 35 -2.26 -10.09 13.86
C TYR A 35 -3.54 -10.41 13.10
N ALA A 36 -3.44 -10.78 11.82
CA ALA A 36 -4.61 -11.14 11.03
C ALA A 36 -5.29 -12.43 11.53
N ASP A 37 -4.53 -13.40 12.02
CA ASP A 37 -5.06 -14.62 12.62
C ASP A 37 -5.79 -14.30 13.95
N LEU A 38 -5.20 -13.45 14.80
CA LEU A 38 -5.87 -12.97 16.03
C LEU A 38 -7.17 -12.21 15.73
N LEU A 39 -7.15 -11.32 14.73
CA LEU A 39 -8.35 -10.60 14.26
C LEU A 39 -9.42 -11.56 13.75
N ARG A 40 -9.03 -12.61 13.02
CA ARG A 40 -9.95 -13.64 12.51
C ARG A 40 -10.60 -14.41 13.66
N ASP A 41 -9.86 -14.67 14.72
CA ASP A 41 -10.33 -15.36 15.93
C ASP A 41 -11.18 -14.44 16.84
N GLY A 42 -11.38 -13.18 16.46
CA GLY A 42 -12.24 -12.22 17.14
C GLY A 42 -11.54 -11.42 18.24
N ALA A 43 -10.21 -11.52 18.36
CA ALA A 43 -9.45 -10.71 19.31
C ALA A 43 -9.41 -9.24 18.87
N LEU A 44 -9.54 -8.34 19.83
CA LEU A 44 -9.56 -6.89 19.61
C LEU A 44 -8.17 -6.29 19.82
N PRO A 45 -7.61 -5.58 18.81
CA PRO A 45 -6.35 -4.86 18.96
C PRO A 45 -6.37 -3.92 20.17
N TYR A 46 -5.23 -3.79 20.84
CA TYR A 46 -5.02 -2.95 22.04
C TYR A 46 -5.75 -3.41 23.31
N LEU A 47 -6.74 -4.30 23.20
CA LEU A 47 -7.47 -4.87 24.35
C LEU A 47 -6.99 -6.29 24.66
N ASP A 48 -7.05 -7.17 23.66
CA ASP A 48 -6.73 -8.58 23.83
C ASP A 48 -5.27 -8.90 23.49
N PHE A 49 -4.63 -8.07 22.67
CA PHE A 49 -3.22 -8.21 22.30
C PHE A 49 -2.57 -6.85 21.98
N GLY A 50 -1.24 -6.80 22.13
CA GLY A 50 -0.44 -5.64 21.77
C GLY A 50 -0.41 -5.45 20.25
N PHE A 51 -0.96 -4.33 19.79
CA PHE A 51 -0.94 -3.93 18.38
C PHE A 51 -0.08 -2.67 18.23
N GLU A 52 0.97 -2.76 17.43
CA GLU A 52 2.04 -1.74 17.36
C GLU A 52 1.76 -0.61 16.34
N TYR A 53 0.74 -0.78 15.50
CA TYR A 53 0.45 0.13 14.38
C TYR A 53 -0.83 0.93 14.64
N PRO A 54 -1.06 2.08 13.98
CA PRO A 54 -2.33 2.81 14.08
C PRO A 54 -3.55 1.94 13.73
N PRO A 55 -4.75 2.23 14.28
CA PRO A 55 -5.92 1.36 14.13
C PRO A 55 -6.27 0.98 12.68
N LEU A 56 -6.10 1.89 11.72
CA LEU A 56 -6.41 1.63 10.32
C LEU A 56 -5.49 0.58 9.66
N ALA A 57 -4.29 0.35 10.20
CA ALA A 57 -3.40 -0.70 9.71
C ALA A 57 -4.04 -2.10 9.84
N ALA A 58 -4.98 -2.30 10.77
CA ALA A 58 -5.72 -3.55 10.91
C ALA A 58 -6.55 -3.89 9.66
N VAL A 59 -6.93 -2.90 8.85
CA VAL A 59 -7.75 -3.11 7.64
C VAL A 59 -7.01 -3.92 6.58
N PRO A 60 -5.88 -3.48 5.99
CA PRO A 60 -5.17 -4.29 4.99
C PRO A 60 -4.64 -5.61 5.58
N ILE A 61 -4.24 -5.61 6.86
CA ILE A 61 -3.76 -6.81 7.56
C ILE A 61 -4.87 -7.87 7.64
N GLY A 62 -6.06 -7.50 8.13
CA GLY A 62 -7.19 -8.42 8.23
C GLY A 62 -7.75 -8.81 6.86
N LEU A 63 -7.86 -7.87 5.92
CA LEU A 63 -8.37 -8.13 4.57
C LEU A 63 -7.50 -9.15 3.81
N ALA A 64 -6.18 -9.08 3.97
CA ALA A 64 -5.25 -10.02 3.34
C ALA A 64 -5.48 -11.49 3.77
N ALA A 65 -6.08 -11.70 4.94
CA ALA A 65 -6.36 -13.01 5.49
C ALA A 65 -7.73 -13.58 5.07
N LEU A 66 -8.63 -12.79 4.46
CA LEU A 66 -9.96 -13.25 4.05
C LEU A 66 -9.96 -14.47 3.11
N PRO A 67 -9.06 -14.58 2.11
CA PRO A 67 -9.03 -15.76 1.24
C PRO A 67 -8.67 -17.05 1.98
N GLY A 68 -8.11 -16.95 3.19
CA GLY A 68 -7.54 -18.08 3.92
C GLY A 68 -6.25 -18.61 3.30
N GLY A 69 -5.78 -19.74 3.81
CA GLY A 69 -4.57 -20.42 3.32
C GLY A 69 -3.33 -20.19 4.18
N GLY A 70 -2.19 -20.63 3.64
CA GLY A 70 -0.88 -20.55 4.30
C GLY A 70 -0.19 -19.20 4.15
N GLU A 71 1.10 -19.18 4.48
CA GLU A 71 1.93 -17.97 4.45
C GLU A 71 1.99 -17.32 3.07
N ASP A 72 2.23 -18.13 2.04
CA ASP A 72 2.35 -17.68 0.66
C ASP A 72 1.04 -17.04 0.14
N ALA A 73 -0.10 -17.60 0.55
CA ALA A 73 -1.42 -17.08 0.17
C ALA A 73 -1.69 -15.72 0.83
N TYR A 74 -1.32 -15.58 2.10
CA TYR A 74 -1.40 -14.31 2.82
C TYR A 74 -0.47 -13.27 2.18
N ALA A 75 0.79 -13.62 1.92
CA ALA A 75 1.77 -12.75 1.29
C ALA A 75 1.30 -12.25 -0.09
N ALA A 76 0.74 -13.14 -0.92
CA ALA A 76 0.19 -12.78 -2.22
C ALA A 76 -1.02 -11.84 -2.10
N SER A 77 -1.95 -12.13 -1.18
CA SER A 77 -3.14 -11.30 -0.95
C SER A 77 -2.78 -9.91 -0.46
N PHE A 78 -1.86 -9.82 0.49
CA PHE A 78 -1.32 -8.56 1.00
C PHE A 78 -0.60 -7.76 -0.09
N ALA A 79 0.24 -8.41 -0.89
CA ALA A 79 0.92 -7.79 -2.03
C ALA A 79 -0.07 -7.16 -3.03
N VAL A 80 -1.19 -7.83 -3.32
CA VAL A 80 -2.24 -7.29 -4.20
C VAL A 80 -2.90 -6.06 -3.60
N LEU A 81 -3.19 -6.06 -2.29
CA LEU A 81 -3.74 -4.88 -1.61
C LEU A 81 -2.77 -3.69 -1.67
N MET A 82 -1.47 -3.95 -1.47
CA MET A 82 -0.44 -2.90 -1.56
C MET A 82 -0.23 -2.39 -2.98
N LEU A 83 -0.33 -3.25 -4.01
CA LEU A 83 -0.33 -2.80 -5.40
C LEU A 83 -1.53 -1.88 -5.67
N GLY A 84 -2.72 -2.22 -5.15
CA GLY A 84 -3.90 -1.35 -5.22
C GLY A 84 -3.66 0.03 -4.60
N CYS A 85 -3.04 0.06 -3.41
CA CYS A 85 -2.68 1.31 -2.73
C CYS A 85 -1.63 2.11 -3.51
N ALA A 86 -0.60 1.45 -4.07
CA ALA A 86 0.43 2.10 -4.88
C ALA A 86 -0.15 2.70 -6.17
N LEU A 87 -1.06 1.99 -6.85
CA LEU A 87 -1.78 2.50 -8.02
C LEU A 87 -2.64 3.71 -7.64
N ALA A 88 -3.36 3.66 -6.52
CA ALA A 88 -4.12 4.80 -6.02
C ALA A 88 -3.21 6.00 -5.71
N GLY A 89 -2.11 5.79 -4.99
CA GLY A 89 -1.10 6.79 -4.69
C GLY A 89 -0.53 7.43 -5.95
N GLN A 90 -0.19 6.64 -6.98
CA GLN A 90 0.27 7.16 -8.27
C GLN A 90 -0.75 8.08 -8.93
N GLN A 91 -2.04 7.69 -8.96
CA GLN A 91 -3.10 8.52 -9.54
C GLN A 91 -3.31 9.81 -8.74
N LEU A 92 -3.25 9.74 -7.41
CA LEU A 92 -3.40 10.90 -6.53
C LEU A 92 -2.24 11.88 -6.70
N ALA A 93 -1.00 11.40 -6.71
CA ALA A 93 0.19 12.22 -6.97
C ALA A 93 0.15 12.89 -8.34
N ALA A 94 -0.24 12.15 -9.39
CA ALA A 94 -0.38 12.72 -10.74
C ALA A 94 -1.45 13.82 -10.80
N ARG A 95 -2.55 13.66 -10.07
CA ARG A 95 -3.61 14.68 -9.98
C ARG A 95 -3.18 15.89 -9.14
N LEU A 96 -2.38 15.68 -8.10
CA LEU A 96 -1.82 16.73 -7.26
C LEU A 96 -0.83 17.60 -8.07
N ALA A 97 -0.07 16.99 -8.96
CA ALA A 97 0.83 17.67 -9.90
C ALA A 97 0.11 18.39 -11.06
N GLY A 98 -1.17 18.71 -10.95
CA GLY A 98 -1.90 19.49 -11.97
C GLY A 98 -2.43 18.70 -13.18
N GLY A 99 -2.15 17.39 -13.27
CA GLY A 99 -2.59 16.56 -14.39
C GLY A 99 -1.84 16.84 -15.70
N GLY A 100 -2.42 16.45 -16.84
CA GLY A 100 -1.80 16.63 -18.17
C GLY A 100 -0.38 16.04 -18.23
N ARG A 101 0.57 16.84 -18.74
CA ARG A 101 1.97 16.41 -18.94
C ARG A 101 2.76 16.28 -17.63
N GLU A 102 2.51 17.15 -16.65
CA GLU A 102 3.17 17.11 -15.35
C GLU A 102 2.70 15.89 -14.55
N GLY A 103 1.39 15.66 -14.50
CA GLY A 103 0.81 14.48 -13.87
C GLY A 103 1.27 13.18 -14.53
N GLU A 104 1.39 13.15 -15.86
CA GLU A 104 1.94 12.00 -16.58
C GLU A 104 3.41 11.75 -16.24
N THR A 105 4.22 12.81 -16.14
CA THR A 105 5.63 12.71 -15.75
C THR A 105 5.78 12.12 -14.35
N VAL A 106 5.00 12.63 -13.37
CA VAL A 106 4.97 12.09 -12.00
C VAL A 106 4.53 10.64 -11.99
N ALA A 107 3.52 10.26 -12.79
CA ALA A 107 3.07 8.89 -12.88
C ALA A 107 4.16 7.93 -13.40
N TRP A 108 4.95 8.36 -14.40
CA TRP A 108 6.08 7.58 -14.90
C TRP A 108 7.22 7.46 -13.89
N LEU A 109 7.51 8.52 -13.15
CA LEU A 109 8.52 8.47 -12.08
C LEU A 109 8.11 7.48 -10.99
N LEU A 110 6.83 7.49 -10.57
CA LEU A 110 6.33 6.57 -9.56
C LEU A 110 6.23 5.12 -10.05
N ALA A 111 6.10 4.89 -11.36
CA ALA A 111 6.16 3.53 -11.90
C ALA A 111 7.50 2.83 -11.64
N LEU A 112 8.57 3.59 -11.40
CA LEU A 112 9.89 3.06 -11.05
C LEU A 112 10.03 2.66 -9.57
N ALA A 113 9.05 2.96 -8.71
CA ALA A 113 9.14 2.68 -7.27
C ALA A 113 9.52 1.23 -6.94
N PRO A 114 8.94 0.18 -7.58
CA PRO A 114 9.30 -1.21 -7.27
C PRO A 114 10.75 -1.56 -7.59
N VAL A 115 11.38 -0.86 -8.54
CA VAL A 115 12.80 -1.03 -8.88
C VAL A 115 13.69 -0.34 -7.85
N LEU A 116 13.24 0.80 -7.31
CA LEU A 116 14.01 1.61 -6.37
C LEU A 116 14.03 1.02 -4.96
N ILE A 117 12.90 0.49 -4.49
CA ILE A 117 12.76 -0.01 -3.11
C ILE A 117 12.51 -1.52 -3.00
N GLY A 118 12.49 -2.23 -4.15
CA GLY A 118 12.44 -3.69 -4.19
C GLY A 118 11.19 -4.29 -3.55
N ALA A 119 11.32 -5.49 -2.99
CA ALA A 119 10.21 -6.24 -2.42
C ALA A 119 9.51 -5.53 -1.24
N SER A 120 10.12 -4.51 -0.64
CA SER A 120 9.50 -3.72 0.42
C SER A 120 8.14 -3.14 0.02
N VAL A 121 7.94 -2.80 -1.27
CA VAL A 121 6.64 -2.33 -1.77
C VAL A 121 5.50 -3.31 -1.49
N ARG A 122 5.78 -4.61 -1.46
CA ARG A 122 4.78 -5.68 -1.31
C ARG A 122 4.80 -6.34 0.07
N THR A 123 5.79 -6.04 0.91
CA THR A 123 5.95 -6.66 2.23
C THR A 123 5.67 -5.73 3.41
N HIS A 124 5.60 -4.42 3.17
CA HIS A 124 5.24 -3.40 4.17
C HIS A 124 3.93 -2.73 3.77
N PHE A 125 3.16 -2.24 4.75
CA PHE A 125 1.87 -1.60 4.45
C PHE A 125 1.99 -0.14 3.94
N ASP A 126 3.21 0.39 3.76
CA ASP A 126 3.52 1.81 3.52
C ASP A 126 2.77 2.45 2.34
N ALA A 127 2.40 1.66 1.33
CA ALA A 127 1.64 2.17 0.19
C ALA A 127 0.27 2.75 0.60
N LEU A 128 -0.35 2.21 1.65
CA LEU A 128 -1.62 2.71 2.18
C LEU A 128 -1.49 4.12 2.80
N PRO A 129 -0.65 4.37 3.82
CA PRO A 129 -0.49 5.71 4.39
C PRO A 129 0.05 6.71 3.37
N VAL A 130 0.90 6.30 2.41
CA VAL A 130 1.32 7.18 1.30
C VAL A 130 0.12 7.61 0.45
N ALA A 131 -0.77 6.68 0.09
CA ALA A 131 -1.98 7.01 -0.67
C ALA A 131 -2.93 7.93 0.12
N LEU A 132 -3.11 7.69 1.42
CA LEU A 132 -3.93 8.53 2.30
C LEU A 132 -3.35 9.95 2.42
N ALA A 133 -2.04 10.08 2.62
CA ALA A 133 -1.35 11.37 2.71
C ALA A 133 -1.47 12.15 1.39
N LEU A 134 -1.26 11.50 0.24
CA LEU A 134 -1.44 12.13 -1.08
C LEU A 134 -2.90 12.53 -1.32
N GLY A 135 -3.85 11.72 -0.86
CA GLY A 135 -5.28 12.03 -0.90
C GLY A 135 -5.62 13.25 -0.05
N ALA A 136 -5.06 13.34 1.16
CA ALA A 136 -5.23 14.48 2.05
C ALA A 136 -4.68 15.77 1.40
N LEU A 137 -3.46 15.72 0.87
CA LEU A 137 -2.84 16.86 0.16
C LEU A 137 -3.68 17.29 -1.04
N LEU A 138 -4.19 16.35 -1.84
CA LEU A 138 -5.06 16.67 -2.96
C LEU A 138 -6.39 17.27 -2.53
N ALA A 139 -6.95 16.83 -1.40
CA ALA A 139 -8.16 17.42 -0.84
C ALA A 139 -7.93 18.85 -0.35
N PHE A 140 -6.82 19.11 0.34
CA PHE A 140 -6.43 20.47 0.74
C PHE A 140 -6.20 21.38 -0.47
N ALA A 141 -5.50 20.90 -1.50
CA ALA A 141 -5.26 21.65 -2.75
C ALA A 141 -6.55 21.96 -3.54
N ARG A 142 -7.67 21.31 -3.20
CA ARG A 142 -8.99 21.51 -3.82
C ARG A 142 -10.00 22.17 -2.89
N ASP A 143 -9.52 22.86 -1.85
CA ASP A 143 -10.34 23.55 -0.85
C ASP A 143 -11.38 22.63 -0.17
N ARG A 144 -11.00 21.36 0.09
CA ARG A 144 -11.82 20.38 0.82
C ARG A 144 -11.17 19.99 2.15
N PRO A 145 -11.06 20.91 3.13
CA PRO A 145 -10.31 20.68 4.35
C PRO A 145 -10.86 19.54 5.21
N THR A 146 -12.17 19.36 5.30
CA THR A 146 -12.78 18.26 6.07
C THR A 146 -12.36 16.88 5.54
N ALA A 147 -12.34 16.71 4.22
CA ALA A 147 -11.86 15.48 3.59
C ALA A 147 -10.35 15.32 3.77
N GLY A 148 -9.59 16.42 3.71
CA GLY A 148 -8.16 16.43 3.98
C GLY A 148 -7.83 15.93 5.38
N PHE A 149 -8.47 16.50 6.41
CA PHE A 149 -8.29 16.06 7.79
C PHE A 149 -8.79 14.64 8.04
N ALA A 150 -9.91 14.24 7.43
CA ALA A 150 -10.41 12.88 7.56
C ALA A 150 -9.41 11.84 7.02
N LEU A 151 -8.77 12.12 5.89
CA LEU A 151 -7.75 11.23 5.32
C LEU A 151 -6.43 11.26 6.11
N LEU A 152 -6.06 12.42 6.66
CA LEU A 152 -4.82 12.57 7.42
C LEU A 152 -4.90 11.94 8.82
N GLY A 153 -6.09 11.93 9.43
CA GLY A 153 -6.34 11.35 10.74
C GLY A 153 -6.84 9.90 10.71
N ALA A 154 -6.96 9.31 9.52
CA ALA A 154 -7.31 7.89 9.33
C ALA A 154 -6.09 7.01 9.59
#